data_AF-A0A5B0FQT8-F1
#
_entry.id   AF-A0A5B0FQT8-F1
#
_cell.length_a   1.000
_cell.length_b   1.000
_cell.length_c   1.000
_cell.angle_alpha   90.00
_cell.angle_beta   90.00
_cell.angle_gamma   90.00
#
_symmetry.space_group_name_H-M   'P 1'
#
loop_
_entity.id
_entity.type
_entity.pdbx_description
1 polymer ?
#
loop_
_entity_poly.entity_id
_entity_poly.type
_entity_poly.pdbx_seq_one_letter_code
_entity_poly.pdbx_strand_id
1 'polypeptide(L)'
;MKKQIVTFTAGFCMLYLSLDAQSQSLPVDGLFEKALSLTQKGEHEASGNALGLAAIALEKEAGPAGSPLGSKLLGQVNDLKAIIPLASQGKIKGDALSKLVNKVKLLIGINRLNNSLSGGKKGLLGNSSSLLNNLALVKAGSSALGGNVQSGKVENLIGKAMKSVGKLDKKGLLVNLAAGASKRKLGRLVSLVQSGL
;
A
#
# COMPACT_ATOMS: atom_id res chain seq x y z
N MET A 1 -11.23 18.60 71.78
CA MET A 1 -10.15 18.40 70.78
C MET A 1 -10.76 17.75 69.55
N LYS A 2 -10.35 18.26 68.38
CA LYS A 2 -10.86 17.98 67.02
C LYS A 2 -10.41 16.60 66.50
N LYS A 3 -11.21 16.02 65.58
CA LYS A 3 -10.85 15.33 64.30
C LYS A 3 -11.89 14.22 64.01
N GLN A 4 -12.93 14.50 63.21
CA GLN A 4 -13.05 14.49 61.73
C GLN A 4 -13.15 13.09 61.09
N ILE A 5 -14.36 12.85 60.59
CA ILE A 5 -14.86 11.88 59.62
C ILE A 5 -14.09 12.00 58.30
N VAL A 6 -13.63 10.89 57.71
CA VAL A 6 -13.61 10.70 56.24
C VAL A 6 -13.74 9.21 55.94
N THR A 7 -14.98 8.77 55.65
CA THR A 7 -15.26 7.53 54.92
C THR A 7 -14.89 7.78 53.46
N PHE A 8 -13.87 7.09 52.95
CA PHE A 8 -13.37 7.27 51.59
C PHE A 8 -14.24 6.48 50.61
N THR A 9 -15.17 7.17 49.97
CA THR A 9 -16.03 6.64 48.91
C THR A 9 -15.17 6.24 47.71
N ALA A 10 -15.07 4.94 47.46
CA ALA A 10 -14.58 4.38 46.23
C ALA A 10 -15.52 4.75 45.08
N GLY A 11 -15.00 5.36 44.02
CA GLY A 11 -15.76 5.62 42.81
C GLY A 11 -15.44 6.95 42.15
N PHE A 12 -14.19 7.14 41.72
CA PHE A 12 -13.85 8.17 40.76
C PHE A 12 -13.08 7.56 39.59
N CYS A 13 -13.69 7.70 38.41
CA CYS A 13 -13.21 7.28 37.10
C CYS A 13 -11.71 7.52 36.90
N MET A 14 -10.93 6.44 36.81
CA MET A 14 -9.74 6.41 35.96
C MET A 14 -10.01 5.47 34.78
N LEU A 15 -10.90 5.93 33.90
CA LEU A 15 -10.80 5.63 32.47
C LEU A 15 -9.72 6.55 31.89
N TYR A 16 -8.46 6.33 32.27
CA TYR A 16 -7.36 6.80 31.46
C TYR A 16 -7.13 5.75 30.40
N LEU A 17 -7.76 6.04 29.25
CA LEU A 17 -7.40 5.54 27.94
C LEU A 17 -5.93 5.12 27.90
N SER A 18 -5.70 3.81 27.83
CA SER A 18 -4.52 3.27 27.17
C SER A 18 -4.57 3.75 25.73
N LEU A 19 -4.07 4.96 25.50
CA LEU A 19 -3.63 5.39 24.19
C LEU A 19 -2.34 4.62 23.95
N ASP A 20 -2.48 3.36 23.54
CA ASP A 20 -1.41 2.63 22.88
C ASP A 20 -1.10 3.42 21.62
N ALA A 21 -0.14 4.35 21.75
CA ALA A 21 0.63 4.86 20.63
C ALA A 21 1.44 3.68 20.09
N GLN A 22 0.76 2.78 19.37
CA GLN A 22 1.39 1.87 18.44
C GLN A 22 2.02 2.75 17.36
N SER A 23 3.27 3.11 17.58
CA SER A 23 4.18 3.65 16.56
C SER A 23 4.57 2.55 15.57
N GLN A 24 3.59 1.73 15.15
CA GLN A 24 3.72 0.91 13.96
C GLN A 24 3.78 1.91 12.82
N SER A 25 4.98 2.15 12.28
CA SER A 25 5.13 2.89 11.03
C SER A 25 4.29 2.15 9.99
N LEU A 26 3.14 2.73 9.65
CA LEU A 26 2.28 2.15 8.62
C LEU A 26 3.10 2.06 7.34
N PRO A 27 3.02 0.93 6.61
CA PRO A 27 3.59 0.88 5.28
C PRO A 27 2.95 1.96 4.40
N VAL A 28 3.62 2.32 3.31
CA VAL A 28 3.20 3.39 2.39
C VAL A 28 1.71 3.29 2.05
N ASP A 29 1.22 2.09 1.74
CA ASP A 29 -0.18 1.80 1.44
C ASP A 29 -1.13 2.04 2.64
N GLY A 30 -0.72 1.71 3.86
CA GLY A 30 -1.49 1.99 5.08
C GLY A 30 -1.59 3.48 5.40
N LEU A 31 -0.58 4.29 5.06
CA LEU A 31 -0.64 5.75 5.20
C LEU A 31 -1.68 6.38 4.25
N PHE A 32 -1.77 5.86 3.03
CA PHE A 32 -2.80 6.29 2.07
C PHE A 32 -4.21 5.89 2.49
N GLU A 33 -4.39 4.69 3.04
CA GLU A 33 -5.69 4.26 3.58
C GLU A 33 -6.10 5.12 4.79
N LYS A 34 -5.17 5.45 5.67
CA LYS A 34 -5.39 6.37 6.78
C LYS A 34 -5.83 7.75 6.27
N ALA A 35 -5.14 8.32 5.29
CA ALA A 35 -5.51 9.60 4.70
C ALA A 35 -6.92 9.59 4.09
N LEU A 36 -7.28 8.51 3.38
CA LEU A 36 -8.61 8.36 2.79
C LEU A 36 -9.69 8.28 3.88
N SER A 37 -9.46 7.49 4.94
CA SER A 37 -10.38 7.37 6.07
C SER A 37 -10.57 8.71 6.79
N LEU A 38 -9.50 9.46 7.05
CA LEU A 38 -9.56 10.77 7.68
C LEU A 38 -10.32 11.78 6.82
N THR A 39 -10.11 11.74 5.49
CA THR A 39 -10.88 12.56 4.54
C THR A 39 -12.38 12.25 4.61
N GLN A 40 -12.75 10.97 4.66
CA GLN A 40 -14.15 10.54 4.78
C GLN A 40 -14.80 10.95 6.11
N LYS A 41 -14.01 11.04 7.18
CA LYS A 41 -14.44 11.51 8.51
C LYS A 41 -14.51 13.03 8.63
N GLY A 42 -14.06 13.79 7.62
CA GLY A 42 -13.95 15.25 7.70
C GLY A 42 -12.72 15.74 8.48
N GLU A 43 -11.80 14.84 8.85
CA GLU A 43 -10.55 15.16 9.55
C GLU A 43 -9.48 15.64 8.56
N HIS A 44 -9.71 16.79 7.95
CA HIS A 44 -8.95 17.30 6.81
C HIS A 44 -7.47 17.57 7.09
N GLU A 45 -7.14 18.22 8.21
CA GLU A 45 -5.76 18.49 8.60
C GLU A 45 -4.98 17.19 8.88
N ALA A 46 -5.60 16.26 9.60
CA ALA A 46 -5.02 14.94 9.86
C ALA A 46 -4.82 14.13 8.56
N SER A 47 -5.75 14.24 7.60
CA SER A 47 -5.62 13.67 6.26
C SER A 47 -4.41 14.23 5.52
N GLY A 48 -4.27 15.57 5.49
CA GLY A 48 -3.13 16.23 4.86
C GLY A 48 -1.78 15.80 5.47
N ASN A 49 -1.72 15.66 6.79
CA ASN A 49 -0.55 15.14 7.49
C ASN A 49 -0.25 13.68 7.10
N ALA A 50 -1.28 12.83 7.05
CA ALA A 50 -1.13 11.44 6.60
C ALA A 50 -0.64 11.35 5.15
N LEU A 51 -1.11 12.22 4.25
CA LEU A 51 -0.63 12.32 2.88
C LEU A 51 0.81 12.81 2.78
N GLY A 52 1.22 13.74 3.64
CA GLY A 52 2.62 14.18 3.74
C GLY A 52 3.55 13.02 4.12
N LEU A 53 3.17 12.24 5.14
CA LEU A 53 3.91 11.03 5.53
C LEU A 53 3.91 9.99 4.40
N ALA A 54 2.78 9.80 3.73
CA ALA A 54 2.67 8.86 2.62
C ALA A 54 3.56 9.27 1.44
N ALA A 55 3.66 10.56 1.12
CA ALA A 55 4.51 11.10 0.07
C ALA A 55 6.01 10.85 0.38
N ILE A 56 6.45 11.11 1.61
CA ILE A 56 7.83 10.84 2.05
C ILE A 56 8.14 9.34 1.97
N ALA A 57 7.20 8.50 2.41
CA ALA A 57 7.37 7.05 2.37
C ALA A 57 7.39 6.54 0.91
N LEU A 58 6.62 7.15 0.02
CA LEU A 58 6.60 6.86 -1.41
C LEU A 58 7.91 7.29 -2.11
N GLU A 59 8.51 8.42 -1.73
CA GLU A 59 9.85 8.82 -2.20
C GLU A 59 10.90 7.76 -1.86
N LYS A 60 10.85 7.23 -0.64
CA LYS A 60 11.74 6.15 -0.21
C LYS A 60 11.51 4.85 -0.99
N GLU A 61 10.25 4.51 -1.26
CA GLU A 61 9.86 3.33 -2.04
C GLU A 61 10.31 3.44 -3.51
N ALA A 62 10.32 4.65 -4.09
CA ALA A 62 10.78 4.90 -5.45
C ALA A 62 12.28 4.57 -5.64
N GLY A 63 13.08 4.67 -4.56
CA GLY A 63 14.52 4.47 -4.59
C GLY A 63 15.28 5.54 -5.37
N PRO A 64 16.61 5.40 -5.56
CA PRO A 64 17.37 6.32 -6.39
C PRO A 64 16.87 6.30 -7.85
N ALA A 65 16.88 7.46 -8.50
CA ALA A 65 16.43 7.63 -9.88
C ALA A 65 17.19 6.66 -10.82
N GLY A 66 16.48 5.68 -11.37
CA GLY A 66 17.07 4.65 -12.24
C GLY A 66 16.22 3.41 -12.45
N SER A 67 15.24 3.13 -11.57
CA SER A 67 14.27 2.05 -11.81
C SER A 67 13.18 2.53 -12.81
N PRO A 68 12.69 1.67 -13.72
CA PRO A 68 11.67 2.06 -14.72
C PRO A 68 10.36 2.60 -14.13
N LEU A 69 10.11 2.31 -12.86
CA LEU A 69 8.92 2.73 -12.11
C LEU A 69 9.22 3.82 -11.08
N GLY A 70 10.48 4.05 -10.73
CA GLY A 70 10.90 5.07 -9.77
C GLY A 70 10.53 6.47 -10.26
N SER A 71 10.74 6.78 -11.54
CA SER A 71 10.30 8.06 -12.12
C SER A 71 8.78 8.25 -12.08
N LYS A 72 8.01 7.19 -12.34
CA LYS A 72 6.54 7.22 -12.23
C LYS A 72 6.06 7.38 -10.78
N LEU A 73 6.72 6.71 -9.82
CA LEU A 73 6.45 6.85 -8.39
C LEU A 73 6.77 8.28 -7.92
N LEU A 74 7.91 8.85 -8.30
CA LEU A 74 8.27 10.24 -8.02
C LEU A 74 7.31 11.24 -8.67
N GLY A 75 6.80 10.94 -9.87
CA GLY A 75 5.72 11.73 -10.47
C GLY A 75 4.47 11.78 -9.58
N GLN A 76 4.07 10.65 -8.99
CA GLN A 76 2.94 10.61 -8.06
C GLN A 76 3.22 11.30 -6.72
N VAL A 77 4.47 11.32 -6.26
CA VAL A 77 4.87 12.12 -5.09
C VAL A 77 4.60 13.60 -5.34
N ASN A 78 4.92 14.11 -6.52
CA ASN A 78 4.68 15.51 -6.86
C ASN A 78 3.18 15.82 -6.92
N ASP A 79 2.40 14.93 -7.56
CA ASP A 79 0.93 15.03 -7.57
C ASP A 79 0.36 15.05 -6.13
N LEU A 80 0.91 14.20 -5.25
CA LEU A 80 0.55 14.15 -3.84
C LEU A 80 0.87 15.46 -3.12
N LYS A 81 2.07 16.00 -3.29
CA LYS A 81 2.47 17.27 -2.68
C LYS A 81 1.58 18.42 -3.10
N ALA A 82 1.14 18.45 -4.36
CA ALA A 82 0.21 19.46 -4.86
C ALA A 82 -1.18 19.34 -4.22
N ILE A 83 -1.62 18.14 -3.86
CA ILE A 83 -2.94 17.94 -3.27
C ILE A 83 -3.00 18.02 -1.75
N ILE A 84 -1.89 17.86 -1.03
CA ILE A 84 -1.82 18.00 0.44
C ILE A 84 -2.51 19.28 0.93
N PRO A 85 -2.20 20.50 0.42
CA PRO A 85 -2.86 21.71 0.91
C PRO A 85 -4.36 21.71 0.63
N LEU A 86 -4.81 21.09 -0.47
CA LEU A 86 -6.23 20.95 -0.78
C LEU A 86 -6.92 19.95 0.16
N ALA A 87 -6.25 18.86 0.51
CA ALA A 87 -6.73 17.88 1.46
C ALA A 87 -6.84 18.48 2.87
N SER A 88 -5.82 19.22 3.33
CA SER A 88 -5.83 19.93 4.62
C SER A 88 -6.95 20.98 4.71
N GLN A 89 -7.30 21.60 3.58
CA GLN A 89 -8.39 22.58 3.51
C GLN A 89 -9.77 21.95 3.26
N GLY A 90 -9.88 20.61 3.21
CA GLY A 90 -11.14 19.92 2.90
C GLY A 90 -11.66 20.14 1.48
N LYS A 91 -10.82 20.65 0.58
CA LYS A 91 -11.17 20.96 -0.81
C LYS A 91 -11.01 19.77 -1.75
N ILE A 92 -10.47 18.66 -1.28
CA ILE A 92 -10.36 17.42 -2.07
C ILE A 92 -11.59 16.54 -1.90
N LYS A 93 -12.12 16.07 -3.03
CA LYS A 93 -13.18 15.07 -3.05
C LYS A 93 -12.58 13.69 -2.76
N GLY A 94 -13.29 12.88 -1.96
CA GLY A 94 -12.90 11.50 -1.64
C GLY A 94 -12.57 10.68 -2.89
N ASP A 95 -13.35 10.81 -3.97
CA ASP A 95 -13.12 10.09 -5.23
C ASP A 95 -11.80 10.46 -5.91
N ALA A 96 -11.40 11.73 -5.86
CA ALA A 96 -10.14 12.19 -6.44
C ALA A 96 -8.96 11.61 -5.67
N LEU A 97 -9.06 11.61 -4.34
CA LEU A 97 -8.07 10.99 -3.47
C LEU A 97 -8.02 9.48 -3.68
N SER A 98 -9.15 8.78 -3.73
CA SER A 98 -9.23 7.34 -3.98
C SER A 98 -8.58 6.95 -5.31
N LYS A 99 -8.80 7.72 -6.38
CA LYS A 99 -8.14 7.48 -7.67
C LYS A 99 -6.62 7.56 -7.58
N LEU A 100 -6.10 8.58 -6.91
CA LEU A 100 -4.66 8.74 -6.69
C LEU A 100 -4.10 7.59 -5.83
N VAL A 101 -4.77 7.26 -4.72
CA VAL A 101 -4.40 6.14 -3.85
C VAL A 101 -4.36 4.82 -4.63
N ASN A 102 -5.36 4.56 -5.48
CA ASN A 102 -5.38 3.36 -6.32
C ASN A 102 -4.23 3.32 -7.32
N LYS A 103 -3.91 4.45 -7.95
CA LYS A 103 -2.75 4.57 -8.86
C LYS A 103 -1.43 4.35 -8.13
N VAL A 104 -1.29 4.86 -6.91
CA VAL A 104 -0.09 4.64 -6.09
C VAL A 104 0.01 3.18 -5.64
N LYS A 105 -1.08 2.55 -5.18
CA LYS A 105 -1.12 1.11 -4.85
C LYS A 105 -0.68 0.25 -6.03
N LEU A 106 -1.16 0.57 -7.23
CA LEU A 106 -0.76 -0.11 -8.46
C LEU A 106 0.76 0.00 -8.69
N LEU A 107 1.30 1.22 -8.64
CA LEU A 107 2.71 1.49 -8.89
C LEU A 107 3.62 0.82 -7.85
N ILE A 108 3.28 0.92 -6.56
CA ILE A 108 4.02 0.25 -5.48
C ILE A 108 3.99 -1.27 -5.68
N GLY A 109 2.79 -1.83 -5.92
CA GLY A 109 2.62 -3.26 -6.13
C GLY A 109 3.48 -3.78 -7.27
N ILE A 110 3.45 -3.11 -8.43
CA ILE A 110 4.30 -3.50 -9.57
C ILE A 110 5.78 -3.27 -9.30
N ASN A 111 6.17 -2.17 -8.64
CA ASN A 111 7.57 -1.90 -8.30
C ASN A 111 8.16 -3.02 -7.42
N ARG A 112 7.44 -3.40 -6.36
CA ARG A 112 7.86 -4.49 -5.47
C ARG A 112 7.90 -5.83 -6.19
N LEU A 113 6.91 -6.13 -7.05
CA LEU A 113 6.94 -7.35 -7.88
C LEU A 113 8.14 -7.36 -8.84
N ASN A 114 8.45 -6.23 -9.47
CA ASN A 114 9.60 -6.09 -10.35
C ASN A 114 10.91 -6.33 -9.58
N ASN A 115 11.05 -5.78 -8.38
CA ASN A 115 12.21 -6.00 -7.53
C ASN A 115 12.36 -7.47 -7.12
N SER A 116 11.26 -8.14 -6.74
CA SER A 116 11.27 -9.58 -6.46
C SER A 116 11.69 -10.41 -7.68
N LEU A 117 11.28 -10.02 -8.89
CA LEU A 117 11.66 -10.71 -10.13
C LEU A 117 13.13 -10.51 -10.49
N SER A 118 13.65 -9.30 -10.29
CA SER A 118 15.07 -8.97 -10.48
C SER A 118 15.97 -9.76 -9.54
N GLY A 119 15.49 -10.07 -8.32
CA GLY A 119 16.14 -10.99 -7.38
C GLY A 119 16.14 -12.48 -7.81
N GLY A 120 15.58 -12.80 -8.98
CA GLY A 120 15.57 -14.15 -9.53
C GLY A 120 14.79 -15.15 -8.65
N LYS A 121 15.30 -16.38 -8.50
CA LYS A 121 14.64 -17.39 -7.65
C LYS A 121 14.60 -16.98 -6.17
N LYS A 122 15.66 -16.31 -5.69
CA LYS A 122 15.78 -15.89 -4.28
C LYS A 122 14.75 -14.82 -3.90
N GLY A 123 14.40 -13.94 -4.83
CA GLY A 123 13.35 -12.93 -4.63
C GLY A 123 11.92 -13.49 -4.67
N LEU A 124 11.74 -14.75 -5.07
CA LEU A 124 10.42 -15.40 -5.18
C LEU A 124 10.18 -16.47 -4.11
N LEU A 125 11.18 -17.33 -3.88
CA LEU A 125 11.08 -18.42 -2.91
C LEU A 125 11.05 -17.87 -1.48
N GLY A 126 10.16 -18.42 -0.64
CA GLY A 126 9.96 -17.97 0.75
C GLY A 126 9.32 -16.58 0.90
N ASN A 127 8.92 -15.95 -0.21
CA ASN A 127 8.34 -14.61 -0.24
C ASN A 127 6.87 -14.60 -0.70
N SER A 128 6.17 -15.74 -0.61
CA SER A 128 4.83 -15.85 -1.20
C SER A 128 3.82 -14.87 -0.59
N SER A 129 3.86 -14.69 0.73
CA SER A 129 2.99 -13.73 1.43
C SER A 129 3.20 -12.30 0.92
N SER A 130 4.45 -11.83 0.85
CA SER A 130 4.81 -10.52 0.31
C SER A 130 4.37 -10.36 -1.15
N LEU A 131 4.56 -11.39 -1.98
CA LEU A 131 4.15 -11.39 -3.39
C LEU A 131 2.62 -11.36 -3.54
N LEU A 132 1.87 -12.08 -2.70
CA LEU A 132 0.41 -12.05 -2.68
C LEU A 132 -0.11 -10.68 -2.26
N ASN A 133 0.50 -10.06 -1.25
CA ASN A 133 0.18 -8.69 -0.84
C ASN A 133 0.43 -7.71 -1.99
N ASN A 134 1.58 -7.79 -2.65
CA ASN A 134 1.88 -6.93 -3.80
C ASN A 134 0.88 -7.16 -4.95
N LEU A 135 0.48 -8.40 -5.22
CA LEU A 135 -0.57 -8.71 -6.20
C LEU A 135 -1.94 -8.15 -5.79
N ALA A 136 -2.26 -8.13 -4.49
CA ALA A 136 -3.49 -7.52 -3.99
C ALA A 136 -3.47 -5.99 -4.19
N LEU A 137 -2.33 -5.33 -3.97
CA LEU A 137 -2.15 -3.91 -4.28
C LEU A 137 -2.34 -3.62 -5.77
N VAL A 138 -1.75 -4.45 -6.65
CA VAL A 138 -1.95 -4.35 -8.10
C VAL A 138 -3.42 -4.53 -8.46
N LYS A 139 -4.11 -5.49 -7.83
CA LYS A 139 -5.55 -5.72 -8.05
C LYS A 139 -6.38 -4.51 -7.64
N ALA A 140 -6.15 -3.98 -6.43
CA ALA A 140 -6.86 -2.81 -5.92
C ALA A 140 -6.62 -1.57 -6.78
N GLY A 141 -5.41 -1.42 -7.32
CA GLY A 141 -5.03 -0.31 -8.18
C GLY A 141 -5.32 -0.51 -9.67
N SER A 142 -5.76 -1.69 -10.10
CA SER A 142 -5.88 -2.02 -11.53
C SER A 142 -6.90 -1.16 -12.28
N SER A 143 -7.88 -0.58 -11.57
CA SER A 143 -8.82 0.40 -12.14
C SER A 143 -8.14 1.71 -12.58
N ALA A 144 -6.91 1.97 -12.13
CA ALA A 144 -6.13 3.13 -12.56
C ALA A 144 -5.43 2.91 -13.92
N LEU A 145 -5.47 1.69 -14.48
CA LEU A 145 -4.98 1.43 -15.82
C LEU A 145 -5.94 2.01 -16.84
N GLY A 146 -5.40 2.75 -17.81
CA GLY A 146 -6.20 3.33 -18.90
C GLY A 146 -6.89 2.25 -19.74
N GLY A 147 -7.98 2.64 -20.43
CA GLY A 147 -8.82 1.73 -21.22
C GLY A 147 -8.11 0.96 -22.34
N ASN A 148 -6.88 1.33 -22.68
CA ASN A 148 -6.04 0.61 -23.64
C ASN A 148 -5.50 -0.72 -23.12
N VAL A 149 -5.50 -0.93 -21.80
CA VAL A 149 -5.19 -2.23 -21.20
C VAL A 149 -6.50 -2.95 -20.94
N GLN A 150 -6.75 -4.05 -21.65
CA GLN A 150 -7.94 -4.88 -21.41
C GLN A 150 -7.98 -5.32 -19.94
N SER A 151 -8.81 -4.68 -19.12
CA SER A 151 -8.88 -4.90 -17.66
C SER A 151 -9.09 -6.37 -17.32
N GLY A 152 -9.90 -7.09 -18.13
CA GLY A 152 -10.11 -8.54 -17.99
C GLY A 152 -8.85 -9.39 -18.23
N LYS A 153 -7.89 -8.94 -19.05
CA LYS A 153 -6.59 -9.62 -19.20
C LYS A 153 -5.71 -9.43 -17.97
N VAL A 154 -5.70 -8.23 -17.40
CA VAL A 154 -4.95 -7.91 -16.17
C VAL A 154 -5.50 -8.72 -15.00
N GLU A 155 -6.80 -8.70 -14.76
CA GLU A 155 -7.43 -9.46 -13.68
C GLU A 155 -7.19 -10.97 -13.80
N ASN A 156 -7.33 -11.53 -15.01
CA ASN A 156 -7.06 -12.95 -15.25
C ASN A 156 -5.57 -13.29 -14.98
N LEU A 157 -4.65 -12.40 -15.38
CA LEU A 157 -3.22 -12.58 -15.08
C LEU A 157 -2.92 -12.48 -13.59
N ILE A 158 -3.53 -11.52 -12.88
CA ILE A 158 -3.43 -11.41 -11.43
C ILE A 158 -3.91 -12.70 -10.77
N GLY A 159 -5.11 -13.20 -11.11
CA GLY A 159 -5.64 -14.44 -10.54
C GLY A 159 -4.74 -15.66 -10.79
N LYS A 160 -4.18 -15.77 -12.01
CA LYS A 160 -3.20 -16.82 -12.34
C LYS A 160 -1.89 -16.65 -11.58
N ALA A 161 -1.42 -15.43 -11.42
CA ALA A 161 -0.21 -15.12 -10.66
C ALA A 161 -0.40 -15.46 -9.17
N MET A 162 -1.52 -15.06 -8.56
CA MET A 162 -1.85 -15.38 -7.16
C MET A 162 -1.86 -16.90 -6.92
N LYS A 163 -2.51 -17.67 -7.82
CA LYS A 163 -2.52 -19.14 -7.75
C LYS A 163 -1.13 -19.76 -7.87
N SER A 164 -0.25 -19.17 -8.69
CA SER A 164 1.13 -19.66 -8.86
C SER A 164 1.99 -19.29 -7.66
N VAL A 165 1.88 -18.06 -7.18
CA VAL A 165 2.60 -17.54 -6.01
C VAL A 165 2.23 -18.31 -4.76
N GLY A 166 0.96 -18.62 -4.53
CA GLY A 166 0.51 -19.44 -3.39
C GLY A 166 1.08 -20.87 -3.37
N LYS A 167 1.77 -21.31 -4.44
CA LYS A 167 2.50 -22.59 -4.47
C LYS A 167 3.99 -22.43 -4.13
N LEU A 168 4.51 -21.21 -3.93
CA LEU A 168 5.93 -20.96 -3.66
C LEU A 168 6.35 -21.29 -2.22
N ASP A 169 5.40 -21.35 -1.28
CA ASP A 169 5.69 -21.79 0.09
C ASP A 169 5.61 -23.31 0.25
N LYS A 170 5.25 -24.04 -0.81
CA LYS A 170 5.28 -25.50 -0.79
C LYS A 170 6.72 -26.00 -0.81
N LYS A 171 7.03 -27.00 0.02
CA LYS A 171 8.34 -27.65 0.05
C LYS A 171 8.49 -28.69 -1.08
N GLY A 172 9.73 -28.99 -1.45
CA GLY A 172 10.07 -30.09 -2.38
C GLY A 172 10.29 -29.68 -3.84
N LEU A 173 10.50 -30.67 -4.70
CA LEU A 173 10.94 -30.49 -6.10
C LEU A 173 10.00 -29.58 -6.93
N LEU A 174 8.70 -29.58 -6.59
CA LEU A 174 7.67 -28.79 -7.26
C LEU A 174 7.82 -27.26 -7.04
N VAL A 175 8.56 -26.83 -6.01
CA VAL A 175 8.74 -25.40 -5.71
C VAL A 175 9.54 -24.69 -6.80
N ASN A 176 10.50 -25.36 -7.42
CA ASN A 176 11.28 -24.80 -8.53
C ASN A 176 10.42 -24.57 -9.77
N LEU A 177 9.49 -25.50 -10.04
CA LEU A 177 8.53 -25.37 -11.13
C LEU A 177 7.55 -24.21 -10.85
N ALA A 178 7.05 -24.11 -9.62
CA ALA A 178 6.21 -23.00 -9.17
C ALA A 178 6.95 -21.66 -9.28
N ALA A 179 8.23 -21.59 -8.90
CA ALA A 179 9.08 -20.40 -9.06
C ALA A 179 9.22 -19.98 -10.53
N GLY A 180 9.43 -20.93 -11.44
CA GLY A 180 9.48 -20.66 -12.88
C GLY A 180 8.14 -20.16 -13.44
N ALA A 181 7.03 -20.79 -13.04
CA ALA A 181 5.69 -20.36 -13.43
C ALA A 181 5.35 -18.97 -12.89
N SER A 182 5.62 -18.73 -11.61
CA SER A 182 5.41 -17.44 -10.95
C SER A 182 6.25 -16.35 -11.61
N LYS A 183 7.54 -16.60 -11.86
CA LYS A 183 8.42 -15.67 -12.58
C LYS A 183 7.82 -15.25 -13.92
N ARG A 184 7.36 -16.22 -14.72
CA ARG A 184 6.75 -15.94 -16.03
C ARG A 184 5.43 -15.15 -15.92
N LYS A 185 4.55 -15.53 -14.99
CA LYS A 185 3.23 -14.85 -14.82
C LYS A 185 3.40 -13.45 -14.27
N LEU A 186 4.21 -13.28 -13.25
CA LEU A 186 4.54 -11.98 -12.66
C LEU A 186 5.26 -11.09 -13.67
N GLY A 187 6.24 -11.61 -14.42
CA GLY A 187 6.93 -10.84 -15.46
C GLY A 187 5.96 -10.31 -16.53
N ARG A 188 5.06 -11.17 -17.02
CA ARG A 188 4.00 -10.75 -17.96
C ARG A 188 3.05 -9.71 -17.37
N LEU A 189 2.71 -9.84 -16.10
CA LEU A 189 1.87 -8.86 -15.40
C LEU A 189 2.59 -7.51 -15.29
N VAL A 190 3.85 -7.51 -14.84
CA VAL A 190 4.67 -6.29 -14.73
C VAL A 190 4.78 -5.59 -16.08
N SER A 191 5.14 -6.31 -17.14
CA SER A 191 5.23 -5.72 -18.48
C SER A 191 3.89 -5.17 -18.97
N LEU A 192 2.79 -5.90 -18.79
CA LEU A 192 1.47 -5.46 -19.23
C LEU A 192 1.02 -4.20 -18.50
N VAL A 193 1.24 -4.13 -17.18
CA VAL A 193 0.88 -2.96 -16.39
C VAL A 193 1.78 -1.78 -16.75
N GLN A 194 3.09 -2.00 -16.94
CA GLN A 194 4.02 -0.96 -17.39
C GLN A 194 3.62 -0.36 -18.75
N SER A 195 3.13 -1.16 -19.70
CA SER A 195 2.62 -0.66 -20.98
C SER A 195 1.32 0.14 -20.86
N GLY A 196 0.60 0.01 -19.75
CA GLY A 196 -0.65 0.73 -19.47
C GLY A 196 -0.50 2.00 -18.65
N LEU A 197 0.70 2.31 -18.19
CA LEU A 197 1.06 3.44 -17.35
C LEU A 197 1.73 4.55 -18.14
#